data_AF-A0A9N7MMX4-F1
#
_entry.id   AF-A0A9N7MMX4-F1
#
_cell.length_a   1.000
_cell.length_b   1.000
_cell.length_c   1.000
_cell.angle_alpha   90.00
_cell.angle_beta   90.00
_cell.angle_gamma   90.00
#
_symmetry.space_group_name_H-M   'P 1'
#
loop_
_entity.id
_entity.type
_entity.pdbx_description
1 polymer ?
#
loop_
_entity_poly.entity_id
_entity_poly.type
_entity_poly.pdbx_seq_one_letter_code
_entity_poly.pdbx_strand_id
1 'polypeptide(L)'
;MGVGLSVLIGLKAAALFIFFAYLRTLGLALLSVPVLYASLISFLVAIASHPCINLPILIGKGSDGKIPIWSLILFSPHLYFVRAFSAIRRFTTGDPPYTEIFEGLYVGGWPYSPEKCPPGKPAIIDCTCELPRKEELSGHAYLCIPTWDTRSPHPAEIERAVNWACRKRAQKVPVFIHCAYGHGRSVAVMCALLVALGLAEDWKSAEKIVKEKRSSIRMNALHRKALEEWAKDRLSQPAKQNRDSGPASLIFSNESGKSR
;
A
#
# COMPACT_ATOMS: atom_id res chain seq x y z
N MET A 1 -15.56 -1.48 -17.68
CA MET A 1 -15.01 -0.82 -16.48
C MET A 1 -15.12 -1.79 -15.33
N GLY A 2 -14.01 -2.15 -14.67
CA GLY A 2 -14.07 -3.08 -13.54
C GLY A 2 -14.92 -2.49 -12.42
N VAL A 3 -15.82 -3.29 -11.85
CA VAL A 3 -16.63 -2.92 -10.70
C VAL A 3 -15.69 -2.63 -9.53
N GLY A 4 -15.58 -1.36 -9.12
CA GLY A 4 -14.65 -0.96 -8.05
C GLY A 4 -15.09 -1.48 -6.67
N LEU A 5 -14.17 -1.45 -5.69
CA LEU A 5 -14.42 -1.92 -4.32
C LEU A 5 -15.74 -1.37 -3.74
N SER A 6 -16.00 -0.07 -3.92
CA SER A 6 -17.20 0.59 -3.40
C SER A 6 -18.50 -0.04 -3.90
N VAL A 7 -18.55 -0.46 -5.17
CA VAL A 7 -19.76 -1.06 -5.75
C VAL A 7 -19.92 -2.50 -5.27
N LEU A 8 -18.84 -3.29 -5.23
CA LEU A 8 -18.88 -4.67 -4.72
C LEU A 8 -19.30 -4.72 -3.25
N ILE A 9 -18.74 -3.83 -2.42
CA ILE A 9 -19.10 -3.74 -1.01
C ILE A 9 -20.52 -3.16 -0.84
N GLY A 10 -20.96 -2.24 -1.70
CA GLY A 10 -22.34 -1.73 -1.71
C GLY A 10 -23.36 -2.82 -2.04
N LEU A 11 -23.11 -3.65 -3.06
CA LEU A 11 -23.96 -4.80 -3.39
C LEU A 11 -24.01 -5.82 -2.24
N LYS A 12 -22.85 -6.10 -1.62
CA LYS A 12 -22.79 -6.93 -0.40
C LYS A 12 -23.66 -6.34 0.72
N ALA A 13 -23.59 -5.03 0.95
CA ALA A 13 -24.39 -4.36 1.97
C ALA A 13 -25.89 -4.52 1.71
N ALA A 14 -26.33 -4.31 0.46
CA ALA A 14 -27.72 -4.49 0.05
C ALA A 14 -28.19 -5.94 0.19
N ALA A 15 -27.39 -6.93 -0.23
CA ALA A 15 -27.72 -8.34 -0.07
C ALA A 15 -27.87 -8.74 1.40
N LEU A 16 -26.95 -8.27 2.26
CA LEU A 16 -27.06 -8.50 3.71
C LEU A 16 -28.29 -7.82 4.32
N PHE A 17 -28.68 -6.64 3.82
CA PHE A 17 -29.89 -5.95 4.29
C PHE A 17 -31.17 -6.72 3.91
N ILE A 18 -31.24 -7.23 2.68
CA ILE A 18 -32.36 -8.08 2.22
C ILE A 18 -32.42 -9.36 3.06
N PHE A 19 -31.28 -10.00 3.31
CA PHE A 19 -31.20 -11.19 4.15
C PHE A 19 -31.64 -10.90 5.59
N PHE A 20 -31.25 -9.75 6.15
CA PHE A 20 -31.75 -9.28 7.44
C PHE A 20 -33.28 -9.15 7.45
N ALA A 21 -33.87 -8.49 6.45
CA ALA A 21 -35.32 -8.31 6.35
C ALA A 21 -36.04 -9.66 6.28
N TYR A 22 -35.49 -10.62 5.54
CA TYR A 22 -36.01 -11.99 5.47
C TYR A 22 -35.96 -12.73 6.82
N LEU A 23 -34.83 -12.65 7.55
CA LEU A 23 -34.73 -13.24 8.89
C LEU A 23 -35.74 -12.63 9.87
N ARG A 24 -36.03 -11.33 9.74
CA ARG A 24 -37.06 -10.66 10.54
C ARG A 24 -38.46 -11.18 10.23
N THR A 25 -38.78 -11.46 8.97
CA THR A 25 -40.08 -12.05 8.59
C THR A 25 -40.27 -13.47 9.14
N LEU A 26 -39.18 -14.21 9.38
CA LEU A 26 -39.21 -15.55 9.97
C LEU A 26 -39.26 -15.54 11.51
N GLY A 27 -39.35 -14.37 12.16
CA GLY A 27 -39.35 -14.25 13.62
C GLY A 27 -37.99 -14.43 14.29
N LEU A 28 -36.89 -14.55 13.51
CA LEU A 28 -35.52 -14.76 14.00
C LEU A 28 -34.84 -13.44 14.42
N ALA A 29 -35.49 -12.70 15.32
CA ALA A 29 -35.10 -11.34 15.70
C ALA A 29 -33.65 -11.24 16.20
N LEU A 30 -33.21 -12.13 17.10
CA LEU A 30 -31.88 -12.08 17.69
C LEU A 30 -30.77 -12.39 16.68
N LEU A 31 -30.99 -13.40 15.82
CA LEU A 31 -30.03 -13.79 14.76
C LEU A 31 -29.90 -12.74 13.65
N SER A 32 -30.90 -11.87 13.50
CA SER A 32 -30.89 -10.82 12.49
C SER A 32 -29.96 -9.63 12.84
N VAL A 33 -29.66 -9.40 14.12
CA VAL A 33 -28.87 -8.22 14.57
C VAL A 33 -27.44 -8.21 14.01
N PRO A 34 -26.65 -9.30 14.07
CA PRO A 34 -25.31 -9.32 13.48
C PRO A 34 -25.30 -9.12 11.96
N VAL A 35 -26.36 -9.56 11.28
CA VAL A 35 -26.52 -9.39 9.82
C VAL A 35 -26.75 -7.93 9.47
N LEU A 36 -27.64 -7.25 10.22
CA LEU A 36 -27.86 -5.81 10.08
C LEU A 36 -26.57 -5.03 10.35
N TYR A 37 -25.86 -5.36 11.43
CA TYR A 37 -24.58 -4.76 11.76
C TYR A 37 -23.57 -4.90 10.61
N ALA A 38 -23.39 -6.11 10.07
CA ALA A 38 -22.52 -6.34 8.92
C ALA A 38 -22.94 -5.57 7.66
N SER A 39 -24.25 -5.40 7.44
CA SER A 39 -24.79 -4.61 6.34
C SER A 39 -24.45 -3.12 6.50
N LEU A 40 -24.73 -2.53 7.66
CA LEU A 40 -24.47 -1.11 7.93
C LEU A 40 -22.98 -0.76 7.83
N ILE A 41 -22.12 -1.61 8.39
CA ILE A 41 -20.66 -1.42 8.28
C ILE A 41 -20.18 -1.57 6.84
N SER A 42 -20.72 -2.55 6.08
CA SER A 42 -20.39 -2.67 4.67
C SER A 42 -20.83 -1.42 3.89
N PHE A 43 -22.02 -0.89 4.16
CA PHE A 43 -22.50 0.33 3.53
C PHE A 43 -21.60 1.54 3.83
N LEU A 44 -21.20 1.71 5.09
CA LEU A 44 -20.26 2.75 5.50
C LEU A 44 -18.92 2.63 4.76
N VAL A 45 -18.37 1.42 4.65
CA VAL A 45 -17.13 1.17 3.90
C VAL A 45 -17.32 1.42 2.40
N ALA A 46 -18.48 1.10 1.83
CA ALA A 46 -18.78 1.39 0.42
C ALA A 46 -18.75 2.91 0.13
N ILE A 47 -19.33 3.72 1.03
CA ILE A 47 -19.29 5.18 0.96
C ILE A 47 -17.85 5.67 1.11
N ALA A 48 -17.16 5.26 2.18
CA ALA A 48 -15.81 5.74 2.48
C ALA A 48 -14.77 5.35 1.42
N SER A 49 -14.98 4.23 0.73
CA SER A 49 -14.13 3.78 -0.37
C SER A 49 -14.57 4.32 -1.74
N HIS A 50 -15.65 5.10 -1.84
CA HIS A 50 -16.07 5.71 -3.11
C HIS A 50 -14.99 6.66 -3.65
N PRO A 51 -14.73 6.74 -4.99
CA PRO A 51 -13.63 7.56 -5.52
C PRO A 51 -13.71 9.04 -5.12
N CYS A 52 -14.92 9.58 -5.00
CA CYS A 52 -15.13 10.99 -4.63
C CYS A 52 -14.87 11.29 -3.14
N ILE A 53 -14.92 10.28 -2.27
CA ILE A 53 -14.73 10.44 -0.82
C ILE A 53 -13.34 9.95 -0.42
N ASN A 54 -12.99 8.73 -0.83
CA ASN A 54 -11.67 8.11 -0.67
C ASN A 54 -11.01 8.37 0.70
N LEU A 55 -11.65 7.91 1.77
CA LEU A 55 -11.23 8.14 3.15
C LEU A 55 -10.67 6.87 3.82
N PRO A 56 -9.45 6.42 3.47
CA PRO A 56 -8.86 5.19 4.03
C PRO A 56 -8.50 5.31 5.52
N ILE A 57 -8.39 6.54 6.02
CA ILE A 57 -8.15 6.86 7.43
C ILE A 57 -9.30 6.38 8.33
N LEU A 58 -10.49 6.10 7.77
CA LEU A 58 -11.65 5.61 8.51
C LEU A 58 -11.35 4.32 9.32
N ILE A 59 -10.51 3.41 8.80
CA ILE A 59 -10.13 2.19 9.53
C ILE A 59 -9.20 2.52 10.72
N GLY A 60 -8.57 3.69 10.75
CA GLY A 60 -7.72 4.13 11.84
C GLY A 60 -6.40 3.37 11.98
N LYS A 61 -5.90 2.77 10.90
CA LYS A 61 -4.63 2.04 10.91
C LYS A 61 -3.48 2.98 11.24
N GLY A 62 -2.72 2.64 12.28
CA GLY A 62 -1.59 3.43 12.77
C GLY A 62 -0.40 3.43 11.82
N SER A 63 0.55 4.33 12.06
CA SER A 63 1.82 4.40 11.34
C SER A 63 2.68 3.15 11.54
N ASP A 64 2.49 2.45 12.66
CA ASP A 64 3.10 1.15 12.98
C ASP A 64 2.33 -0.04 12.38
N GLY A 65 1.29 0.21 11.60
CA GLY A 65 0.49 -0.79 10.91
C GLY A 65 -0.50 -1.55 11.79
N LYS A 66 -0.65 -1.17 13.07
CA LYS A 66 -1.66 -1.77 13.95
C LYS A 66 -3.03 -1.15 13.69
N ILE A 67 -4.07 -1.96 13.85
CA ILE A 67 -5.47 -1.49 13.79
C ILE A 67 -5.94 -1.40 15.25
N PRO A 68 -6.46 -0.23 15.69
CA PRO A 68 -6.85 -0.03 17.08
C PRO A 68 -8.06 -0.89 17.45
N ILE A 69 -8.20 -1.23 18.73
CA ILE A 69 -9.24 -2.15 19.22
C ILE A 69 -10.66 -1.66 18.88
N TRP A 70 -10.92 -0.35 18.98
CA TRP A 70 -12.21 0.22 18.61
C TRP A 70 -12.56 -0.05 17.14
N SER A 71 -11.58 0.00 16.25
CA SER A 71 -11.74 -0.28 14.82
C SER A 71 -11.90 -1.76 14.56
N LEU A 72 -11.17 -2.61 15.30
CA LEU A 72 -11.35 -4.06 15.23
C LEU A 72 -12.77 -4.48 15.62
N ILE A 73 -13.38 -3.82 16.61
CA ILE A 73 -14.77 -4.08 17.03
C ILE A 73 -15.73 -3.55 15.96
N LEU A 74 -15.66 -2.25 15.64
CA LEU A 74 -16.60 -1.55 14.74
C LEU A 74 -16.53 -2.06 13.29
N PHE A 75 -15.34 -2.35 12.78
CA PHE A 75 -15.15 -2.84 11.41
C PHE A 75 -14.96 -4.35 11.35
N SER A 76 -15.22 -5.08 12.43
CA SER A 76 -15.02 -6.53 12.50
C SER A 76 -15.60 -7.30 11.31
N PRO A 77 -16.85 -7.06 10.85
CA PRO A 77 -17.43 -7.85 9.77
C PRO A 77 -16.71 -7.61 8.44
N HIS A 78 -16.19 -6.40 8.24
CA HIS A 78 -15.42 -6.05 7.04
C HIS A 78 -13.99 -6.60 7.12
N LEU A 79 -13.29 -6.38 8.24
CA LEU A 79 -11.89 -6.79 8.41
C LEU A 79 -11.73 -8.31 8.36
N TYR A 80 -12.60 -9.07 9.04
CA TYR A 80 -12.57 -10.53 8.97
C TYR A 80 -12.91 -11.04 7.57
N PHE A 81 -13.89 -10.42 6.90
CA PHE A 81 -14.23 -10.76 5.53
C PHE A 81 -13.05 -10.56 4.58
N VAL A 82 -12.38 -9.41 4.64
CA VAL A 82 -11.21 -9.13 3.79
C VAL A 82 -10.06 -10.09 4.08
N ARG A 83 -9.80 -10.40 5.35
CA ARG A 83 -8.75 -11.37 5.74
C ARG A 83 -9.05 -12.77 5.22
N ALA A 84 -10.29 -13.24 5.38
CA ALA A 84 -10.73 -14.55 4.90
C ALA A 84 -10.67 -14.62 3.37
N PHE A 85 -11.23 -13.61 2.68
CA PHE A 85 -11.17 -13.51 1.22
C PHE A 85 -9.73 -13.44 0.71
N SER A 86 -8.85 -12.73 1.42
CA SER A 86 -7.42 -12.68 1.09
C SER A 86 -6.73 -14.03 1.28
N ALA A 87 -7.08 -14.78 2.33
CA ALA A 87 -6.57 -16.13 2.52
C ALA A 87 -7.02 -17.07 1.39
N ILE A 88 -8.32 -17.13 1.12
CA ILE A 88 -8.89 -17.97 0.04
C ILE A 88 -8.26 -17.63 -1.30
N ARG A 89 -8.19 -16.34 -1.65
CA ARG A 89 -7.62 -15.91 -2.93
C ARG A 89 -6.13 -16.26 -3.07
N ARG A 90 -5.36 -16.23 -1.99
CA ARG A 90 -3.96 -16.69 -2.01
C ARG A 90 -3.85 -18.17 -2.30
N PHE A 91 -4.72 -18.99 -1.69
CA PHE A 91 -4.74 -20.43 -1.95
C PHE A 91 -5.17 -20.76 -3.39
N THR A 92 -6.02 -19.96 -4.01
CA THR A 92 -6.52 -20.23 -5.37
C THR A 92 -5.66 -19.64 -6.49
N THR A 93 -4.99 -18.50 -6.27
CA THR A 93 -4.28 -17.77 -7.35
C THR A 93 -2.84 -18.27 -7.56
N GLY A 94 -2.19 -18.85 -6.53
CA GLY A 94 -0.82 -19.36 -6.63
C GLY A 94 0.27 -18.30 -6.88
N ASP A 95 -0.07 -17.00 -6.80
CA ASP A 95 0.88 -15.91 -7.00
C ASP A 95 2.05 -15.99 -5.99
N PRO A 96 3.30 -15.75 -6.42
CA PRO A 96 4.41 -15.70 -5.49
C PRO A 96 4.18 -14.56 -4.47
N PRO A 97 4.51 -14.77 -3.19
CA PRO A 97 4.26 -13.80 -2.12
C PRO A 97 4.86 -12.43 -2.40
N TYR A 98 6.06 -12.44 -2.97
CA TYR A 98 6.79 -11.29 -3.45
C TYR A 98 7.59 -11.64 -4.71
N THR A 99 7.97 -10.62 -5.45
CA THR A 99 8.81 -10.74 -6.65
C THR A 99 9.88 -9.67 -6.58
N GLU A 100 11.13 -10.04 -6.86
CA GLU A 100 12.22 -9.08 -7.02
C GLU A 100 12.14 -8.43 -8.39
N ILE A 101 12.04 -7.10 -8.41
CA ILE A 101 11.96 -6.33 -9.65
C ILE A 101 13.35 -5.87 -10.07
N PHE A 102 14.14 -5.43 -9.10
CA PHE A 102 15.54 -5.04 -9.23
C PHE A 102 16.27 -5.45 -7.94
N GLU A 103 17.59 -5.53 -7.97
CA GLU A 103 18.41 -5.95 -6.81
C GLU A 103 17.98 -5.21 -5.53
N GLY A 104 17.41 -5.96 -4.57
CA GLY A 104 16.93 -5.45 -3.28
C GLY A 104 15.63 -4.63 -3.33
N LEU A 105 14.88 -4.65 -4.44
CA LEU A 105 13.55 -4.04 -4.59
C LEU A 105 12.50 -5.12 -4.84
N TYR A 106 11.61 -5.29 -3.87
CA TYR A 106 10.59 -6.33 -3.91
C TYR A 106 9.18 -5.73 -3.93
N VAL A 107 8.29 -6.33 -4.72
CA VAL A 107 6.85 -6.02 -4.73
C VAL A 107 6.03 -7.28 -4.47
N GLY A 108 4.96 -7.18 -3.67
CA GLY A 108 4.20 -8.38 -3.31
C GLY A 108 2.85 -8.15 -2.62
N GLY A 109 2.27 -9.28 -2.20
CA GLY A 109 1.08 -9.32 -1.37
C GLY A 109 1.39 -9.19 0.11
N TRP A 110 0.34 -9.16 0.93
CA TRP A 110 0.48 -8.97 2.37
C TRP A 110 1.25 -10.15 3.01
N PRO A 111 2.39 -9.90 3.68
CA PRO A 111 3.20 -10.94 4.29
C PRO A 111 2.49 -11.48 5.54
N TYR A 112 1.71 -12.54 5.37
CA TYR A 112 0.92 -13.14 6.45
C TYR A 112 1.77 -13.99 7.42
N SER A 113 3.03 -14.26 7.08
CA SER A 113 4.05 -14.87 7.93
C SER A 113 5.45 -14.33 7.57
N PRO A 114 6.45 -14.47 8.45
CA PRO A 114 7.82 -14.00 8.20
C PRO A 114 8.47 -14.62 6.96
N GLU A 115 8.20 -15.89 6.67
CA GLU A 115 8.69 -16.62 5.49
C GLU A 115 8.18 -16.05 4.17
N LYS A 116 7.10 -15.25 4.22
CA LYS A 116 6.50 -14.59 3.06
C LYS A 116 6.97 -13.14 2.93
N CYS A 117 7.98 -12.76 3.71
CA CYS A 117 8.71 -11.51 3.58
C CYS A 117 10.03 -11.78 2.83
N PRO A 118 10.50 -10.85 1.98
CA PRO A 118 11.80 -10.98 1.33
C PRO A 118 12.96 -11.10 2.35
N PRO A 119 14.07 -11.76 1.95
CA PRO A 119 15.25 -11.88 2.81
C PRO A 119 15.93 -10.51 3.05
N GLY A 120 16.86 -10.47 4.00
CA GLY A 120 17.70 -9.29 4.25
C GLY A 120 17.04 -8.18 5.08
N LYS A 121 16.00 -8.50 5.85
CA LYS A 121 15.30 -7.57 6.76
C LYS A 121 14.88 -6.26 6.04
N PRO A 122 14.02 -6.36 5.01
CA PRO A 122 13.67 -5.23 4.16
C PRO A 122 12.94 -4.12 4.92
N ALA A 123 13.11 -2.89 4.48
CA ALA A 123 12.24 -1.78 4.82
C ALA A 123 10.88 -1.96 4.13
N ILE A 124 9.81 -2.06 4.91
CA ILE A 124 8.47 -2.42 4.47
C ILE A 124 7.63 -1.15 4.23
N ILE A 125 7.08 -1.04 3.02
CA ILE A 125 6.03 -0.07 2.68
C ILE A 125 4.72 -0.83 2.52
N ASP A 126 3.76 -0.52 3.40
CA ASP A 126 2.44 -1.14 3.43
C ASP A 126 1.41 -0.21 2.82
N CYS A 127 0.86 -0.58 1.67
CA CYS A 127 -0.16 0.20 0.97
C CYS A 127 -1.60 -0.21 1.33
N THR A 128 -1.84 -0.85 2.47
CA THR A 128 -3.17 -1.32 2.90
C THR A 128 -3.68 -0.50 4.08
N CYS A 129 -4.98 -0.18 4.08
CA CYS A 129 -5.66 0.32 5.28
C CYS A 129 -6.32 -0.81 6.08
N GLU A 130 -6.60 -1.93 5.42
CA GLU A 130 -7.48 -3.01 5.88
C GLU A 130 -6.75 -4.22 6.49
N LEU A 131 -5.46 -4.40 6.19
CA LEU A 131 -4.66 -5.52 6.68
C LEU A 131 -3.66 -5.04 7.74
N PRO A 132 -3.57 -5.67 8.93
CA PRO A 132 -2.65 -5.24 9.97
C PRO A 132 -1.21 -5.70 9.67
N ARG A 133 -0.21 -4.98 10.19
CA ARG A 133 1.16 -5.51 10.28
C ARG A 133 1.17 -6.73 11.19
N LYS A 134 1.99 -7.72 10.83
CA LYS A 134 2.28 -8.90 11.65
C LYS A 134 3.32 -8.54 12.72
N GLU A 135 3.09 -8.94 13.97
CA GLU A 135 3.98 -8.59 15.11
C GLU A 135 5.40 -9.15 14.92
N GLU A 136 5.51 -10.28 14.23
CA GLU A 136 6.77 -10.92 13.86
C GLU A 136 7.61 -10.05 12.90
N LEU A 137 6.98 -9.06 12.24
CA LEU A 137 7.65 -8.09 11.37
C LEU A 137 7.98 -6.77 12.09
N SER A 138 7.70 -6.65 13.39
CA SER A 138 7.92 -5.41 14.17
C SER A 138 9.36 -4.88 14.14
N GLY A 139 10.35 -5.76 13.96
CA GLY A 139 11.77 -5.39 13.85
C GLY A 139 12.17 -4.73 12.53
N HIS A 140 11.29 -4.70 11.52
CA HIS A 140 11.56 -4.08 10.22
C HIS A 140 11.26 -2.58 10.25
N ALA A 141 12.05 -1.78 9.52
CA ALA A 141 11.65 -0.41 9.23
C ALA A 141 10.33 -0.44 8.47
N TYR A 142 9.35 0.35 8.89
CA TYR A 142 7.98 0.22 8.40
C TYR A 142 7.36 1.60 8.10
N LEU A 143 6.68 1.71 6.97
CA LEU A 143 5.94 2.89 6.55
C LEU A 143 4.56 2.47 6.05
N CYS A 144 3.51 2.96 6.71
CA CYS A 144 2.12 2.75 6.27
C CYS A 144 1.66 3.88 5.34
N ILE A 145 1.11 3.50 4.18
CA ILE A 145 0.41 4.36 3.21
C ILE A 145 -1.02 3.82 3.07
N PRO A 146 -1.92 4.13 4.01
CA PRO A 146 -3.24 3.50 4.07
C PRO A 146 -4.04 3.82 2.80
N THR A 147 -4.37 2.79 2.02
CA THR A 147 -5.09 2.93 0.75
C THR A 147 -6.10 1.81 0.59
N TRP A 148 -7.35 2.17 0.25
CA TRP A 148 -8.41 1.21 -0.05
C TRP A 148 -8.06 0.30 -1.23
N ASP A 149 -8.51 -0.95 -1.21
CA ASP A 149 -8.35 -1.82 -2.37
C ASP A 149 -9.01 -1.24 -3.62
N THR A 150 -8.38 -1.45 -4.78
CA THR A 150 -8.74 -0.84 -6.07
C THR A 150 -8.63 0.69 -6.15
N ARG A 151 -8.22 1.39 -5.08
CA ARG A 151 -7.87 2.82 -5.10
C ARG A 151 -6.36 3.01 -5.19
N SER A 152 -5.95 4.22 -5.54
CA SER A 152 -4.54 4.59 -5.60
C SER A 152 -4.12 5.37 -4.37
N PRO A 153 -2.87 5.19 -3.88
CA PRO A 153 -2.24 6.17 -3.03
C PRO A 153 -2.22 7.53 -3.73
N HIS A 154 -2.36 8.61 -2.95
CA HIS A 154 -2.32 9.98 -3.46
C HIS A 154 -0.90 10.33 -3.96
N PRO A 155 -0.72 11.17 -4.99
CA PRO A 155 0.61 11.57 -5.49
C PRO A 155 1.61 11.98 -4.40
N ALA A 156 1.19 12.81 -3.44
CA ALA A 156 2.03 13.21 -2.29
C ALA A 156 2.43 12.02 -1.38
N GLU A 157 1.56 11.03 -1.21
CA GLU A 157 1.83 9.81 -0.45
C GLU A 157 2.81 8.90 -1.19
N ILE A 158 2.67 8.82 -2.52
CA ILE A 158 3.63 8.13 -3.41
C ILE A 158 5.01 8.78 -3.25
N GLU A 159 5.10 10.10 -3.36
CA GLU A 159 6.37 10.83 -3.20
C GLU A 159 6.97 10.65 -1.80
N ARG A 160 6.15 10.65 -0.73
CA ARG A 160 6.64 10.35 0.62
C ARG A 160 7.22 8.94 0.73
N ALA A 161 6.53 7.95 0.16
CA ALA A 161 6.97 6.56 0.16
C ALA A 161 8.25 6.37 -0.65
N VAL A 162 8.34 7.00 -1.82
CA VAL A 162 9.54 7.01 -2.68
C VAL A 162 10.72 7.63 -1.95
N ASN A 163 10.59 8.83 -1.39
CA ASN A 163 11.67 9.50 -0.66
C ASN A 163 12.16 8.68 0.54
N TRP A 164 11.23 8.05 1.26
CA TRP A 164 11.58 7.16 2.36
C TRP A 164 12.31 5.90 1.87
N ALA A 165 11.86 5.28 0.79
CA ALA A 165 12.53 4.14 0.16
C ALA A 165 13.93 4.50 -0.34
N CYS A 166 14.11 5.62 -1.03
CA CYS A 166 15.42 6.08 -1.50
C CYS A 166 16.42 6.24 -0.34
N ARG A 167 16.00 6.80 0.80
CA ARG A 167 16.85 6.88 2.00
C ARG A 167 17.24 5.50 2.54
N LYS A 168 16.33 4.52 2.52
CA LYS A 168 16.63 3.15 2.93
C LYS A 168 17.58 2.45 1.96
N ARG A 169 17.43 2.70 0.67
CA ARG A 169 18.35 2.23 -0.38
C ARG A 169 19.75 2.79 -0.22
N ALA A 170 19.90 4.07 0.13
CA ALA A 170 21.21 4.67 0.42
C ALA A 170 21.90 3.99 1.62
N GLN A 171 21.14 3.42 2.56
CA GLN A 171 21.63 2.64 3.69
C GLN A 171 21.88 1.16 3.34
N LYS A 172 21.79 0.78 2.06
CA LYS A 172 21.87 -0.61 1.58
C LYS A 172 20.83 -1.55 2.20
N VAL A 173 19.71 -1.00 2.66
CA VAL A 173 18.58 -1.78 3.18
C VAL A 173 17.65 -2.13 2.01
N PRO A 174 17.32 -3.42 1.79
CA PRO A 174 16.34 -3.81 0.79
C PRO A 174 14.98 -3.17 1.05
N VAL A 175 14.17 -2.95 0.02
CA VAL A 175 12.83 -2.34 0.15
C VAL A 175 11.78 -3.33 -0.32
N PHE A 176 10.75 -3.54 0.49
CA PHE A 176 9.60 -4.37 0.16
C PHE A 176 8.32 -3.53 0.16
N ILE A 177 7.65 -3.46 -0.98
CA ILE A 177 6.40 -2.71 -1.14
C ILE A 177 5.25 -3.71 -1.33
N HIS A 178 4.28 -3.70 -0.43
CA HIS A 178 3.15 -4.63 -0.51
C HIS A 178 1.79 -3.96 -0.44
N CYS A 179 0.80 -4.65 -0.99
CA CYS A 179 -0.62 -4.37 -0.73
C CYS A 179 -1.29 -5.68 -0.28
N ALA A 180 -2.57 -5.91 -0.60
CA ALA A 180 -3.20 -7.19 -0.29
C ALA A 180 -2.63 -8.34 -1.14
N TYR A 181 -2.50 -8.13 -2.45
CA TYR A 181 -2.13 -9.18 -3.43
C TYR A 181 -0.92 -8.83 -4.31
N GLY A 182 -0.40 -7.62 -4.22
CA GLY A 182 0.72 -7.16 -5.05
C GLY A 182 0.34 -6.89 -6.49
N HIS A 183 -0.89 -6.41 -6.76
CA HIS A 183 -1.39 -6.21 -8.13
C HIS A 183 -1.52 -4.73 -8.54
N GLY A 184 -1.83 -3.82 -7.62
CA GLY A 184 -2.21 -2.44 -7.98
C GLY A 184 -1.50 -1.39 -7.14
N ARG A 185 -1.99 -1.18 -5.91
CA ARG A 185 -1.49 -0.15 -4.97
C ARG A 185 0.03 -0.15 -4.80
N SER A 186 0.60 -1.31 -4.47
CA SER A 186 2.04 -1.46 -4.28
C SER A 186 2.83 -1.34 -5.58
N VAL A 187 2.24 -1.77 -6.69
CA VAL A 187 2.84 -1.65 -8.03
C VAL A 187 2.97 -0.18 -8.41
N ALA A 188 1.96 0.65 -8.13
CA ALA A 188 2.03 2.08 -8.37
C ALA A 188 3.22 2.72 -7.64
N VAL A 189 3.38 2.44 -6.34
CA VAL A 189 4.53 2.96 -5.56
C VAL A 189 5.86 2.41 -6.09
N MET A 190 5.91 1.12 -6.47
CA MET A 190 7.11 0.53 -7.09
C MET A 190 7.48 1.21 -8.41
N CYS A 191 6.51 1.49 -9.29
CA CYS A 191 6.78 2.19 -10.55
C CYS A 191 7.38 3.57 -10.30
N ALA A 192 6.83 4.33 -9.36
CA ALA A 192 7.35 5.63 -8.98
C ALA A 192 8.77 5.53 -8.39
N LEU A 193 9.04 4.50 -7.58
CA LEU A 193 10.36 4.26 -7.00
C LEU A 193 11.41 3.93 -8.07
N LEU A 194 11.08 3.09 -9.07
CA LEU A 194 12.00 2.77 -10.16
C LEU A 194 12.41 4.02 -10.94
N VAL A 195 11.44 4.90 -11.25
CA VAL A 195 11.71 6.18 -11.92
C VAL A 195 12.59 7.06 -11.04
N ALA A 196 12.30 7.14 -9.74
CA ALA A 196 13.07 7.95 -8.80
C ALA A 196 14.52 7.49 -8.63
N LEU A 197 14.79 6.21 -8.81
CA LEU A 197 16.13 5.62 -8.75
C LEU A 197 16.85 5.68 -10.11
N GLY A 198 16.24 6.23 -11.16
CA GLY A 198 16.79 6.25 -12.51
C GLY A 198 16.83 4.87 -13.19
N LEU A 199 16.06 3.90 -12.69
CA LEU A 199 15.96 2.55 -13.23
C LEU A 199 14.90 2.43 -14.33
N ALA A 200 14.07 3.46 -14.50
CA ALA A 200 13.11 3.61 -15.58
C ALA A 200 12.98 5.08 -15.96
N GLU A 201 12.80 5.36 -17.26
CA GLU A 201 12.65 6.74 -17.76
C GLU A 201 11.35 7.40 -17.28
N ASP A 202 10.26 6.64 -17.29
CA ASP A 202 8.94 7.09 -16.87
C ASP A 202 8.15 5.96 -16.17
N TRP A 203 6.99 6.32 -15.62
CA TRP A 203 6.16 5.36 -14.88
C TRP A 203 5.58 4.26 -15.79
N LYS A 204 5.46 4.49 -17.10
CA LYS A 204 4.93 3.53 -18.08
C LYS A 204 5.95 2.46 -18.38
N SER A 205 7.20 2.86 -18.58
CA SER A 205 8.36 1.97 -18.72
C SER A 205 8.57 1.17 -17.44
N ALA A 206 8.44 1.80 -16.27
CA ALA A 206 8.47 1.10 -15.00
C ALA A 206 7.33 0.06 -14.87
N GLU A 207 6.11 0.37 -15.30
CA GLU A 207 5.00 -0.60 -15.33
C GLU A 207 5.33 -1.81 -16.20
N LYS A 208 5.98 -1.61 -17.36
CA LYS A 208 6.41 -2.72 -18.23
C LYS A 208 7.45 -3.61 -17.55
N ILE A 209 8.50 -3.01 -16.96
CA ILE A 209 9.54 -3.75 -16.22
C ILE A 209 8.93 -4.60 -15.10
N VAL A 210 8.02 -4.01 -14.31
CA VAL A 210 7.36 -4.74 -13.23
C VAL A 210 6.48 -5.86 -13.79
N LYS A 211 5.78 -5.63 -14.91
CA LYS A 211 4.91 -6.63 -15.55
C LYS A 211 5.69 -7.83 -16.09
N GLU A 212 6.88 -7.60 -16.64
CA GLU A 212 7.76 -8.66 -17.13
C GLU A 212 8.19 -9.59 -16.01
N LYS A 213 8.53 -9.04 -14.84
CA LYS A 213 8.93 -9.83 -13.67
C LYS A 213 7.73 -10.44 -12.94
N ARG A 214 6.60 -9.73 -12.88
CA ARG A 214 5.37 -10.13 -12.19
C ARG A 214 4.16 -9.96 -13.13
N SER A 215 3.83 -10.99 -13.88
CA SER A 215 2.74 -10.97 -14.87
C SER A 215 1.34 -10.73 -14.28
N SER A 216 1.16 -10.95 -12.98
CA SER A 216 -0.13 -10.80 -12.28
C SER A 216 -0.49 -9.35 -11.91
N ILE A 217 0.32 -8.34 -12.25
CA ILE A 217 -0.05 -6.95 -12.00
C ILE A 217 -1.36 -6.55 -12.70
N ARG A 218 -2.16 -5.73 -12.03
CA ARG A 218 -3.44 -5.20 -12.48
C ARG A 218 -3.61 -3.74 -12.02
N MET A 219 -2.78 -2.85 -12.55
CA MET A 219 -3.00 -1.42 -12.37
C MET A 219 -4.24 -0.95 -13.14
N ASN A 220 -5.06 -0.12 -12.50
CA ASN A 220 -6.28 0.42 -13.06
C ASN A 220 -6.08 1.90 -13.43
N ALA A 221 -7.13 2.54 -13.97
CA ALA A 221 -7.07 3.93 -14.39
C ALA A 221 -6.73 4.90 -13.24
N LEU A 222 -7.14 4.60 -11.99
CA LEU A 222 -6.85 5.45 -10.83
C LEU A 222 -5.36 5.40 -10.47
N HIS A 223 -4.74 4.22 -10.51
CA HIS A 223 -3.29 4.08 -10.28
C HIS A 223 -2.49 4.86 -11.33
N ARG A 224 -2.84 4.73 -12.60
CA ARG A 224 -2.16 5.43 -13.70
C ARG A 224 -2.34 6.93 -13.63
N LYS A 225 -3.55 7.40 -13.29
CA LYS A 225 -3.82 8.83 -13.08
C LYS A 225 -2.98 9.41 -11.94
N ALA A 226 -2.89 8.73 -10.81
CA ALA A 226 -2.07 9.19 -9.69
C ALA A 226 -0.57 9.21 -10.03
N LEU A 227 -0.08 8.24 -10.81
CA LEU A 227 1.30 8.22 -11.31
C LEU A 227 1.58 9.37 -12.28
N GLU A 228 0.62 9.68 -13.15
CA GLU A 228 0.71 10.80 -14.09
C GLU A 228 0.79 12.15 -13.35
N GLU A 229 -0.07 12.35 -12.33
CA GLU A 229 -0.05 13.53 -11.47
C GLU A 229 1.27 13.62 -10.68
N TRP A 230 1.70 12.52 -10.05
CA TRP A 230 2.97 12.43 -9.34
C TRP A 230 4.18 12.78 -10.24
N ALA A 231 4.21 12.27 -11.47
CA ALA A 231 5.29 12.55 -12.40
C ALA A 231 5.34 14.03 -12.78
N LYS A 232 4.18 14.67 -13.00
CA LYS A 232 4.08 16.11 -13.28
C LYS A 232 4.57 16.96 -12.11
N ASP A 233 4.16 16.63 -10.89
CA ASP A 233 4.58 17.34 -9.68
C ASP A 233 6.10 17.28 -9.51
N ARG A 234 6.69 16.10 -9.76
CA ARG A 234 8.13 15.88 -9.63
C ARG A 234 8.93 16.62 -10.71
N LEU A 235 8.46 16.64 -11.96
CA LEU A 235 9.07 17.43 -13.04
C LEU A 235 8.98 18.94 -12.77
N SER A 236 7.95 19.39 -12.06
CA SER A 236 7.76 20.79 -11.67
C SER A 236 8.63 21.21 -10.47
N GLN A 237 9.33 20.27 -9.82
CA GLN A 237 10.24 20.51 -8.69
C GLN A 237 11.73 20.31 -9.02
N PRO A 238 12.29 20.78 -10.15
CA PRO A 238 13.68 20.50 -10.46
C PRO A 238 14.62 21.22 -9.46
N ALA A 239 15.57 20.45 -8.91
CA ALA A 239 16.82 20.91 -8.29
C ALA A 239 16.84 21.47 -6.85
N LYS A 240 16.03 20.99 -5.91
CA LYS A 240 16.27 21.26 -4.47
C LYS A 240 16.93 20.14 -3.65
N GLN A 241 16.99 18.90 -4.17
CA GLN A 241 17.53 17.75 -3.42
C GLN A 241 18.96 17.32 -3.79
N ASN A 242 19.54 17.82 -4.89
CA ASN A 242 20.89 17.42 -5.33
C ASN A 242 22.04 18.36 -4.88
N ARG A 243 21.79 19.40 -4.07
CA ARG A 243 22.86 20.31 -3.60
C ARG A 243 23.45 19.98 -2.23
N ASP A 244 22.83 19.12 -1.44
CA ASP A 244 23.32 18.78 -0.09
C ASP A 244 24.17 17.50 -0.02
N SER A 245 24.57 16.96 -1.17
CA SER A 245 25.47 15.80 -1.24
C SER A 245 26.50 15.95 -2.35
N GLY A 246 27.42 16.90 -2.16
CA GLY A 246 28.67 17.03 -2.92
C GLY A 246 29.87 16.93 -1.96
N PRO A 247 31.00 16.32 -2.35
CA PRO A 247 32.07 15.95 -1.44
C PRO A 247 32.88 17.19 -1.04
N ALA A 248 32.89 17.52 0.25
CA ALA A 248 33.93 18.37 0.81
C ALA A 248 35.20 17.51 0.92
N SER A 249 35.97 17.45 -0.17
CA SER A 249 37.30 16.88 -0.16
C SER A 249 38.29 17.81 -0.87
N LEU A 250 39.24 18.28 -0.06
CA LEU A 250 40.66 18.51 -0.36
C LEU A 250 41.14 19.97 -0.54
N ILE A 251 41.88 20.39 0.50
CA ILE A 251 43.25 20.92 0.47
C ILE A 251 43.46 22.30 -0.21
N PHE A 252 43.83 23.28 0.63
CA PHE A 252 45.00 24.10 0.36
C PHE A 252 45.99 23.97 1.52
N SER A 253 47.21 23.58 1.18
CA SER A 253 48.37 23.45 2.05
C SER A 253 49.03 24.81 2.30
N ASN A 254 49.71 24.89 3.46
CA ASN A 254 50.85 25.76 3.81
C ASN A 254 50.71 27.28 3.69
N GLU A 255 50.76 27.95 4.85
CA GLU A 255 51.79 28.97 5.06
C GLU A 255 52.53 28.72 6.39
N SER A 256 53.84 28.79 6.26
CA SER A 256 54.86 28.75 7.29
C SER A 256 54.95 30.05 8.08
N GLY A 257 55.09 29.95 9.41
CA GLY A 257 56.02 30.77 10.19
C GLY A 257 55.45 31.94 11.01
N LYS A 258 55.52 31.85 12.34
CA LYS A 258 56.46 32.61 13.20
C LYS A 258 56.10 32.49 14.69
N SER A 259 57.09 32.03 15.47
CA SER A 259 57.54 32.50 16.79
C SER A 259 56.52 33.19 17.72
N ARG A 260 56.24 32.58 18.87
CA ARG A 260 56.86 32.89 20.18
C ARG A 260 56.56 31.80 21.19
#